data_AF-A0A1Y3RQD1-F1
#
_entry.id   AF-A0A1Y3RQD1-F1
#
_cell.length_a   1.000
_cell.length_b   1.000
_cell.length_c   1.000
_cell.angle_alpha   90.00
_cell.angle_beta   90.00
_cell.angle_gamma   90.00
#
_symmetry.space_group_name_H-M   'P 1'
#
loop_
_entity.id
_entity.type
_entity.pdbx_description
1 polymer ?
#
loop_
_entity_poly.entity_id
_entity_poly.type
_entity_poly.pdbx_seq_one_letter_code
_entity_poly.pdbx_strand_id
1 'polypeptide(L)'
;MRRFTTRGHDLLAVERFRDDTRHMVEFEVLKDGNPIGLRGETARLFLSEDDYQRALRSAALREIRITRHDLVVEGHLIRPKKKKHR
;
A
#
# COMPACT_ATOMS: atom_id res chain seq x y z
N MET A 1 -4.92 -15.52 -16.20
CA MET A 1 -5.28 -14.36 -15.34
C MET A 1 -4.91 -14.68 -13.90
N ARG A 2 -3.87 -14.07 -13.33
CA ARG A 2 -3.63 -14.13 -11.88
C ARG A 2 -4.75 -13.30 -11.24
N ARG A 3 -5.73 -13.97 -10.61
CA ARG A 3 -6.74 -13.29 -9.80
C ARG A 3 -6.02 -12.78 -8.55
N PHE A 4 -5.76 -11.48 -8.48
CA PHE A 4 -5.24 -10.86 -7.27
C PHE A 4 -6.41 -10.74 -6.28
N THR A 5 -6.56 -11.72 -5.39
CA THR A 5 -7.36 -11.51 -4.17
C THR A 5 -6.62 -10.46 -3.36
N THR A 6 -6.94 -9.18 -3.56
CA THR A 6 -6.27 -8.08 -2.86
C THR A 6 -6.77 -8.12 -1.42
N ARG A 7 -5.94 -8.58 -0.48
CA ARG A 7 -6.27 -8.50 0.94
C ARG A 7 -6.18 -7.05 1.44
N GLY A 8 -6.85 -6.75 2.55
CA GLY A 8 -6.91 -5.40 3.11
C GLY A 8 -8.08 -4.60 2.54
N HIS A 9 -7.83 -3.36 2.15
CA HIS A 9 -8.88 -2.43 1.73
C HIS A 9 -9.17 -2.52 0.23
N ASP A 10 -10.45 -2.51 -0.13
CA ASP A 10 -10.87 -2.32 -1.52
C ASP A 10 -10.53 -0.90 -2.02
N LEU A 11 -10.47 -0.69 -3.33
CA LEU A 11 -10.20 0.62 -3.93
C LEU A 11 -11.26 1.68 -3.54
N LEU A 12 -12.49 1.23 -3.31
CA LEU A 12 -13.63 2.05 -2.91
C LEU A 12 -13.85 2.06 -1.39
N ALA A 13 -12.89 1.59 -0.61
CA ALA A 13 -13.03 1.47 0.83
C ALA A 13 -13.16 2.85 1.51
N VAL A 14 -13.95 2.90 2.59
CA VAL A 14 -14.27 4.13 3.34
C VAL A 14 -13.04 4.72 4.04
N GLU A 15 -12.04 3.89 4.32
CA GLU A 15 -10.78 4.25 4.97
C GLU A 15 -10.00 5.33 4.21
N ARG A 16 -10.22 5.46 2.91
CA ARG A 16 -9.60 6.51 2.09
C ARG A 16 -10.06 7.93 2.49
N PHE A 17 -11.20 8.05 3.16
CA PHE A 17 -11.79 9.32 3.58
C PHE A 17 -11.53 9.66 5.05
N ARG A 18 -10.72 8.87 5.77
CA ARG A 18 -10.29 9.25 7.12
C ARG A 18 -9.35 10.45 7.05
N ASP A 19 -9.45 11.35 8.02
CA ASP A 19 -8.71 12.62 8.07
C ASP A 19 -7.18 12.44 8.14
N ASP A 20 -6.74 11.31 8.68
CA ASP A 20 -5.34 10.93 8.84
C ASP A 20 -4.78 10.16 7.64
N THR A 21 -5.62 9.65 6.74
CA THR A 21 -5.18 8.90 5.56
C THR A 21 -4.49 9.83 4.56
N ARG A 22 -3.22 9.53 4.24
CA ARG A 22 -2.41 10.29 3.27
C ARG A 22 -1.84 9.43 2.14
N HIS A 23 -1.77 8.11 2.32
CA HIS A 23 -1.15 7.21 1.35
C HIS A 23 -2.04 6.01 1.05
N MET A 24 -2.01 5.55 -0.20
CA MET A 24 -2.47 4.22 -0.57
C MET A 24 -1.27 3.45 -1.11
N VAL A 25 -1.08 2.23 -0.60
CA VAL A 25 -0.04 1.33 -1.08
C VAL A 25 -0.65 0.00 -1.49
N GLU A 26 -0.17 -0.54 -2.62
CA GLU A 26 -0.30 -1.96 -2.94
C GLU A 26 1.07 -2.60 -2.78
N PHE A 27 1.10 -3.79 -2.19
CA PHE A 27 2.34 -4.53 -1.98
C PHE A 27 2.14 -6.03 -2.03
N GLU A 28 3.21 -6.74 -2.33
CA GLU A 28 3.31 -8.20 -2.22
C GLU A 28 3.97 -8.57 -0.89
N VAL A 29 3.45 -9.58 -0.20
CA VAL A 29 4.07 -10.12 1.02
C VAL A 29 5.22 -11.05 0.62
N LEU A 30 6.42 -10.81 1.17
CA LEU A 30 7.61 -11.60 0.86
C LEU A 30 8.02 -12.57 1.98
N LYS A 31 7.56 -12.33 3.21
CA LYS A 31 7.92 -13.09 4.41
C LYS A 31 6.73 -13.89 4.95
N ASP A 32 6.98 -15.14 5.29
CA ASP A 32 6.01 -16.03 5.93
C ASP A 32 5.68 -15.53 7.35
N GLY A 33 4.42 -15.69 7.78
CA GLY A 33 3.94 -15.21 9.08
C GLY A 33 3.64 -13.71 9.15
N ASN A 34 3.53 -13.02 8.01
CA ASN A 34 3.08 -11.63 7.99
C ASN A 34 1.60 -11.53 8.43
N PRO A 35 1.23 -10.60 9.33
CA PRO A 35 -0.14 -10.49 9.83
C PRO A 35 -1.16 -10.08 8.75
N ILE A 36 -0.72 -9.54 7.63
CA ILE A 36 -1.57 -8.97 6.58
C ILE A 36 -1.94 -10.01 5.52
N GLY A 37 -1.09 -11.02 5.30
CA GLY A 37 -1.31 -12.03 4.26
C GLY A 37 -0.21 -13.08 4.20
N LEU A 38 -0.45 -14.09 3.36
CA LEU A 38 0.53 -15.12 3.09
C LEU A 38 1.59 -14.65 2.09
N ARG A 39 2.76 -15.28 2.13
CA ARG A 39 3.83 -14.99 1.16
C ARG A 39 3.34 -15.18 -0.28
N GLY A 40 3.60 -14.18 -1.12
CA GLY A 40 3.15 -14.11 -2.52
C GLY A 40 1.74 -13.56 -2.71
N GLU A 41 0.96 -13.33 -1.64
CA GLU A 41 -0.29 -12.59 -1.74
C GLU A 41 -0.02 -11.08 -1.87
N THR A 42 -0.95 -10.39 -2.53
CA THR A 42 -0.93 -8.93 -2.65
C THR A 42 -1.99 -8.31 -1.75
N ALA A 43 -1.65 -7.20 -1.11
CA ALA A 43 -2.57 -6.44 -0.27
C ALA A 43 -2.58 -4.96 -0.68
N ARG A 44 -3.69 -4.28 -0.38
CA ARG A 44 -3.84 -2.84 -0.50
C ARG A 44 -4.21 -2.25 0.85
N LEU A 45 -3.55 -1.16 1.24
CA LEU A 45 -3.87 -0.43 2.46
C LEU A 45 -3.96 1.08 2.20
N PHE A 46 -4.83 1.72 2.99
CA PHE A 46 -4.91 3.16 3.16
C PHE A 46 -4.26 3.50 4.49
N LEU A 47 -3.24 4.34 4.46
CA LEU A 47 -2.31 4.55 5.55
C LEU A 47 -2.21 6.04 5.90
N SER A 48 -2.04 6.28 7.19
CA SER A 48 -1.48 7.53 7.72
C SER A 48 -0.03 7.70 7.26
N GLU A 49 0.55 8.89 7.46
CA GLU A 49 1.98 9.11 7.22
C GLU A 49 2.83 8.15 8.08
N ASP A 50 2.51 8.00 9.37
CA ASP A 50 3.25 7.12 10.29
C ASP A 50 3.21 5.64 9.87
N ASP A 51 2.04 5.16 9.45
CA ASP A 51 1.89 3.79 8.98
C ASP A 51 2.55 3.57 7.61
N TYR A 52 2.56 4.60 6.76
CA TYR A 52 3.32 4.56 5.52
C TYR A 52 4.83 4.44 5.79
N GLN A 53 5.37 5.18 6.77
CA GLN A 53 6.76 5.03 7.20
C GLN A 53 7.05 3.63 7.75
N ARG A 54 6.10 3.00 8.46
CA ARG A 54 6.22 1.59 8.88
C ARG A 54 6.28 0.65 7.68
N ALA A 55 5.40 0.85 6.69
CA ALA A 55 5.41 0.05 5.46
C ALA A 55 6.73 0.19 4.68
N LEU A 56 7.31 1.40 4.62
CA LEU A 56 8.64 1.61 4.02
C LEU A 56 9.73 0.84 4.77
N ARG A 57 9.70 0.79 6.10
CA ARG A 57 10.64 -0.02 6.89
C ARG A 57 10.47 -1.52 6.61
N SER A 58 9.25 -2.04 6.57
CA SER A 58 9.01 -3.45 6.20
C SER A 58 9.46 -3.75 4.77
N ALA A 59 9.35 -2.78 3.85
CA ALA A 59 9.89 -2.92 2.50
C ALA A 59 11.43 -2.98 2.49
N ALA A 60 12.09 -2.14 3.30
CA ALA A 60 13.55 -2.15 3.46
C ALA A 60 14.05 -3.46 4.08
N LEU A 61 13.30 -4.03 5.02
CA LEU A 61 13.57 -5.34 5.63
C LEU A 61 13.18 -6.54 4.74
N ARG A 62 12.73 -6.28 3.50
CA ARG A 62 12.28 -7.30 2.52
C ARG A 62 11.15 -8.19 3.05
N GLU A 63 10.32 -7.66 3.94
CA GLU A 63 9.13 -8.35 4.44
C GLU A 63 7.94 -8.18 3.48
N ILE A 64 7.91 -7.04 2.79
CA ILE A 64 6.95 -6.72 1.75
C ILE A 64 7.66 -6.07 0.55
N ARG A 65 7.00 -6.04 -0.60
CA ARG A 65 7.43 -5.29 -1.78
C ARG A 65 6.30 -4.37 -2.22
N ILE A 66 6.48 -3.07 -2.02
CA ILE A 66 5.53 -2.07 -2.51
C ILE A 66 5.59 -2.03 -4.04
N THR A 67 4.45 -2.30 -4.68
CA THR A 67 4.29 -2.33 -6.14
C THR A 67 3.60 -1.07 -6.66
N ARG A 68 2.78 -0.42 -5.83
CA ARG A 68 2.12 0.85 -6.14
C ARG A 68 2.07 1.74 -4.91
N HIS A 69 2.24 3.04 -5.14
CA HIS A 69 2.04 4.08 -4.15
C HIS A 69 1.32 5.26 -4.80
N ASP A 70 0.20 5.65 -4.20
CA ASP A 70 -0.55 6.85 -4.55
C ASP A 70 -0.70 7.73 -3.29
N LEU A 71 -0.73 9.05 -3.47
CA LEU A 71 -1.15 9.98 -2.41
C LEU A 71 -2.68 10.01 -2.33
N VAL A 72 -3.20 10.23 -1.12
CA VAL A 72 -4.63 10.32 -0.86
C VAL A 72 -4.95 11.75 -0.40
N VAL A 73 -5.82 12.43 -1.12
CA VAL A 73 -6.29 13.79 -0.78
C VAL A 73 -7.81 13.79 -0.83
N GLU A 74 -8.46 13.97 0.33
CA GLU A 74 -9.92 13.92 0.45
C GLU A 74 -10.52 12.65 -0.19
N GLY A 75 -9.85 11.50 0.01
CA GLY A 75 -10.22 10.23 -0.60
C GLY A 75 -9.88 10.05 -2.08
N HIS A 76 -9.31 11.05 -2.75
CA HIS A 76 -8.85 10.95 -4.14
C HIS A 76 -7.43 10.39 -4.22
N LEU A 77 -7.23 9.44 -5.13
CA LEU A 77 -5.93 8.83 -5.40
C LEU A 77 -5.14 9.63 -6.43
N ILE A 78 -4.01 10.19 -6.01
CA ILE A 78 -3.11 10.98 -6.85
C ILE A 78 -1.81 10.20 -7.03
N ARG A 79 -1.54 9.74 -8.26
CA ARG A 79 -0.26 9.11 -8.57
C ARG A 79 0.85 10.18 -8.57
N PRO A 80 1.86 10.07 -7.70
CA PRO A 80 3.00 10.98 -7.75
C PRO A 80 3.71 10.82 -9.09
N LYS A 81 3.94 11.94 -9.77
CA LYS A 81 4.70 11.95 -11.03
C LYS A 81 6.13 11.50 -10.71
N LYS A 82 6.59 10.43 -11.37
CA LYS A 82 8.02 10.06 -11.32
C LYS A 82 8.82 11.26 -11.81
N LYS A 83 9.74 11.78 -10.99
CA LYS A 83 10.70 12.79 -11.47
C LYS A 83 11.48 12.17 -12.63
N LYS A 84 11.24 12.64 -13.85
CA LYS A 84 12.10 12.31 -15.00
C LYS A 84 13.47 12.87 -14.65
N HIS A 85 14.42 11.98 -14.33
CA HIS A 85 15.83 12.38 -14.35
C HIS A 85 16.12 12.72 -15.80
N ARG A 86 16.44 13.99 -16.04
CA ARG A 86 16.73 14.54 -17.35
C ARG A 86 18.23 14.62 -17.52
#